data_AF-A4RSA4-F1
#
_entry.id   AF-A4RSA4-F1
#
_cell.length_a   1.000
_cell.length_b   1.000
_cell.length_c   1.000
_cell.angle_alpha   90.00
_cell.angle_beta   90.00
_cell.angle_gamma   90.00
#
_symmetry.space_group_name_H-M   'P 1'
#
loop_
_entity.id
_entity.type
_entity.pdbx_description
1 polymer ?
#
loop_
_entity_poly.entity_id
_entity_poly.type
_entity_poly.pdbx_seq_one_letter_code
_entity_poly.pdbx_strand_id
1 'polypeptide(L)'
;MRASLAPRPCSQTTTNARSQPSRGALQVVGAATKAKKNRDLERLRELASAEETFLVAGFNYKGLTVKDMITFRRALPEGSHIMVAKNTLLRKALEGTAFEPLSECSTGMNAWVFVDENVAPTMKAVKALTKVWNKAGKEVAFTGACMDGQFIAANKIEPLENLPTKIDLITKIAVGIKQVPTKLARGTKGNANKLGYAAKAIAEGKSDLIQA
;
A
#
# COMPACT_ATOMS: atom_id res chain seq x y z
N MET A 1 78.48 20.42 -25.79
CA MET A 1 77.65 20.80 -24.63
C MET A 1 76.20 20.94 -25.08
N ARG A 2 75.26 20.50 -24.22
CA ARG A 2 73.77 20.50 -24.32
C ARG A 2 73.07 19.22 -24.85
N ALA A 3 72.99 18.25 -23.93
CA ALA A 3 71.80 17.52 -23.44
C ALA A 3 70.48 17.66 -24.25
N SER A 4 69.92 16.56 -24.75
CA SER A 4 68.96 15.66 -24.08
C SER A 4 67.59 16.29 -23.83
N LEU A 5 66.56 15.82 -24.54
CA LEU A 5 65.17 15.60 -24.07
C LEU A 5 64.31 15.01 -25.21
N ALA A 6 64.10 13.70 -25.20
CA ALA A 6 62.79 13.13 -25.56
C ALA A 6 61.90 13.28 -24.31
N PRO A 7 60.58 13.59 -24.39
CA PRO A 7 59.52 12.63 -24.81
C PRO A 7 58.33 13.36 -25.50
N ARG A 8 57.16 12.82 -25.92
CA ARG A 8 56.30 11.67 -25.59
C ARG A 8 55.49 11.28 -26.85
N PRO A 9 54.97 10.04 -26.96
CA PRO A 9 54.04 9.68 -28.01
C PRO A 9 52.63 10.18 -27.64
N CYS A 10 51.93 10.85 -28.55
CA CYS A 10 50.51 11.13 -28.34
C CYS A 10 49.71 11.02 -29.65
N SER A 11 48.76 10.08 -29.58
CA SER A 11 47.58 9.89 -30.41
C SER A 11 47.78 9.81 -31.92
N GLN A 12 47.98 8.57 -32.40
CA GLN A 12 47.39 8.19 -33.67
C GLN A 12 45.86 8.36 -33.53
N THR A 13 45.33 9.38 -34.20
CA THR A 13 43.91 9.45 -34.54
C THR A 13 43.66 8.31 -35.53
N THR A 14 43.44 7.10 -35.02
CA THR A 14 42.89 6.02 -35.83
C THR A 14 41.42 6.32 -36.02
N THR A 15 41.14 6.94 -37.16
CA THR A 15 39.82 7.06 -37.78
C THR A 15 39.22 5.67 -37.86
N ASN A 16 38.50 5.26 -36.82
CA ASN A 16 37.91 3.93 -36.81
C ASN A 16 36.70 3.96 -37.74
N ALA A 17 36.90 3.32 -38.88
CA ALA A 17 35.97 3.23 -39.99
C ALA A 17 34.59 2.82 -39.48
N ARG A 18 33.60 3.61 -39.86
CA ARG A 18 32.18 3.31 -39.68
C ARG A 18 31.84 2.16 -40.61
N SER A 19 32.13 0.92 -40.19
CA SER A 19 31.64 -0.27 -40.87
C SER A 19 30.12 -0.29 -40.70
N GLN A 20 29.39 -0.06 -41.78
CA GLN A 20 27.95 -0.25 -41.79
C GLN A 20 27.69 -1.74 -41.51
N PRO A 21 26.84 -2.09 -40.53
CA PRO A 21 26.52 -3.50 -40.31
C PRO A 21 25.75 -4.01 -41.52
N SER A 22 26.26 -5.10 -42.09
CA SER A 22 25.54 -5.97 -43.02
C SER A 22 24.14 -6.27 -42.49
N ARG A 23 23.15 -6.44 -43.36
CA ARG A 23 21.75 -6.81 -43.07
C ARG A 23 21.63 -8.02 -42.13
N GLY A 24 21.86 -7.80 -40.85
CA GLY A 24 21.88 -8.77 -39.77
C GLY A 24 20.67 -8.56 -38.88
N ALA A 25 20.14 -9.67 -38.38
CA ALA A 25 18.98 -9.81 -37.50
C ALA A 25 18.56 -8.53 -36.78
N LEU A 26 17.28 -8.17 -36.95
CA LEU A 26 16.56 -7.07 -36.32
C LEU A 26 17.10 -6.79 -34.90
N GLN A 27 18.01 -5.85 -34.77
CA GLN A 27 18.57 -5.48 -33.47
C GLN A 27 17.45 -4.77 -32.72
N VAL A 28 16.92 -5.41 -31.69
CA VAL A 28 15.89 -4.82 -30.83
C VAL A 28 16.55 -3.72 -30.00
N VAL A 29 16.58 -2.50 -30.54
CA VAL A 29 17.07 -1.30 -29.85
C VAL A 29 15.94 -0.82 -28.94
N GLY A 30 16.15 -0.87 -27.61
CA GLY A 30 15.20 -0.35 -26.62
C GLY A 30 14.51 -1.40 -25.73
N ALA A 31 14.69 -2.70 -25.99
CA ALA A 31 14.22 -3.72 -25.06
C ALA A 31 15.09 -3.74 -23.79
N ALA A 32 14.45 -3.79 -22.63
CA ALA A 32 15.17 -4.03 -21.37
C ALA A 32 15.94 -5.36 -21.45
N THR A 33 17.24 -5.29 -21.17
CA THR A 33 18.14 -6.45 -21.12
C THR A 33 17.67 -7.44 -20.06
N LYS A 34 18.04 -8.72 -20.22
CA LYS A 34 17.72 -9.77 -19.22
C LYS A 34 18.25 -9.40 -17.82
N ALA A 35 19.44 -8.78 -17.76
CA ALA A 35 20.01 -8.29 -16.52
C ALA A 35 19.12 -7.26 -15.80
N LYS A 36 18.54 -6.30 -16.52
CA LYS A 36 17.63 -5.31 -15.91
C LYS A 36 16.36 -5.94 -15.37
N LYS A 37 15.76 -6.86 -16.14
CA LYS A 37 14.56 -7.61 -15.72
C LYS A 37 14.83 -8.45 -14.47
N ASN A 38 16.01 -9.06 -14.37
CA ASN A 38 16.40 -9.81 -13.18
C ASN A 38 16.54 -8.92 -11.96
N ARG A 39 17.14 -7.73 -12.09
CA ARG A 39 17.20 -6.74 -11.00
C ARG A 39 15.80 -6.30 -10.55
N ASP A 40 14.90 -6.06 -11.49
CA ASP A 40 13.50 -5.70 -11.17
C ASP A 40 12.77 -6.87 -10.48
N LEU A 41 13.07 -8.12 -10.85
CA LEU A 41 12.53 -9.32 -10.21
C LEU A 41 13.07 -9.50 -8.78
N GLU A 42 14.37 -9.34 -8.59
CA GLU A 42 15.03 -9.39 -7.28
C GLU A 42 14.42 -8.35 -6.35
N ARG A 43 14.25 -7.11 -6.82
CA ARG A 43 13.61 -6.04 -6.06
C ARG A 43 12.16 -6.36 -5.69
N LEU A 44 11.39 -6.95 -6.60
CA LEU A 44 10.01 -7.37 -6.30
C LEU A 44 9.97 -8.50 -5.27
N ARG A 45 10.93 -9.42 -5.32
CA ARG A 45 11.06 -10.50 -4.34
C ARG A 45 11.47 -9.96 -2.98
N GLU A 46 12.41 -9.03 -2.92
CA GLU A 46 12.79 -8.35 -1.67
C GLU A 46 11.59 -7.66 -1.03
N LEU A 47 10.79 -6.93 -1.81
CA LEU A 47 9.58 -6.26 -1.32
C LEU A 47 8.44 -7.24 -0.96
N ALA A 48 8.38 -8.41 -1.58
CA ALA A 48 7.37 -9.43 -1.28
C ALA A 48 7.77 -10.34 -0.10
N SER A 49 9.08 -10.55 0.09
CA SER A 49 9.66 -11.37 1.15
C SER A 49 10.02 -10.57 2.39
N ALA A 50 9.99 -9.24 2.33
CA ALA A 50 10.11 -8.40 3.52
C ALA A 50 9.03 -8.86 4.52
N GLU A 51 9.47 -9.37 5.67
CA GLU A 51 8.60 -9.94 6.72
C GLU A 51 7.56 -8.94 7.26
N GLU A 52 7.75 -7.66 6.95
CA GLU A 52 6.90 -6.56 7.38
C GLU A 52 5.81 -6.19 6.36
N THR A 53 5.81 -6.76 5.15
CA THR A 53 4.80 -6.46 4.13
C THR A 53 3.53 -7.27 4.40
N PHE A 54 2.52 -6.61 4.96
CA PHE A 54 1.24 -7.23 5.34
C PHE A 54 0.20 -7.20 4.21
N LEU A 55 0.26 -6.20 3.34
CA LEU A 55 -0.74 -6.01 2.28
C LEU A 55 -0.07 -5.68 0.95
N VAL A 56 -0.42 -6.43 -0.09
CA VAL A 56 -0.11 -6.06 -1.48
C VAL A 56 -1.41 -5.68 -2.20
N ALA A 57 -1.49 -4.44 -2.68
CA ALA A 57 -2.65 -3.91 -3.39
C ALA A 57 -2.33 -3.66 -4.87
N GLY A 58 -3.21 -4.14 -5.75
CA GLY A 58 -3.15 -3.97 -7.20
C GLY A 58 -4.09 -2.88 -7.70
N PHE A 59 -3.56 -1.97 -8.50
CA PHE A 59 -4.29 -0.85 -9.09
C PHE A 59 -4.17 -0.86 -10.60
N ASN A 60 -5.31 -0.81 -11.27
CA ASN A 60 -5.36 -0.52 -12.69
C ASN A 60 -5.55 0.98 -12.91
N TYR A 61 -4.63 1.56 -13.67
CA TYR A 61 -4.68 2.99 -13.96
C TYR A 61 -4.53 3.25 -15.45
N LYS A 62 -5.41 4.10 -15.98
CA LYS A 62 -5.36 4.59 -17.36
C LYS A 62 -5.50 6.12 -17.36
N GLY A 63 -4.66 6.80 -18.13
CA GLY A 63 -4.75 8.25 -18.30
C GLY A 63 -4.26 9.09 -17.10
N LEU A 64 -3.46 8.52 -16.19
CA LEU A 64 -2.80 9.29 -15.13
C LEU A 64 -1.63 10.09 -15.69
N THR A 65 -1.54 11.37 -15.32
CA THR A 65 -0.37 12.20 -15.65
C THR A 65 0.75 11.97 -14.65
N VAL A 66 1.98 12.35 -15.03
CA VAL A 66 3.14 12.27 -14.12
C VAL A 66 2.91 13.09 -12.84
N LYS A 67 2.20 14.23 -12.93
CA LYS A 67 1.86 15.05 -11.77
C LYS A 67 0.96 14.29 -10.79
N ASP A 68 -0.03 13.57 -11.29
CA ASP A 68 -0.91 12.74 -10.44
C ASP A 68 -0.13 11.62 -9.76
N MET A 69 0.80 10.98 -10.47
CA MET A 69 1.67 9.94 -9.91
C MET A 69 2.65 10.48 -8.86
N ILE A 70 3.05 11.74 -8.93
CA ILE A 70 3.85 12.39 -7.89
C ILE A 70 2.97 12.67 -6.67
N THR A 71 1.76 13.20 -6.87
CA THR A 71 0.79 13.40 -5.79
C THR A 71 0.45 12.08 -5.09
N PHE A 72 0.28 11.00 -5.86
CA PHE A 72 0.05 9.65 -5.34
C PHE A 72 1.19 9.20 -4.42
N ARG A 73 2.44 9.32 -4.87
CA ARG A 73 3.62 8.97 -4.07
C ARG A 73 3.75 9.82 -2.79
N ARG A 74 3.30 11.07 -2.81
CA ARG A 74 3.35 11.98 -1.64
C ARG A 74 2.23 11.75 -0.64
N ALA A 75 1.07 11.30 -1.12
CA ALA A 75 -0.09 11.05 -0.27
C ALA A 75 0.01 9.73 0.50
N LEU A 76 0.95 8.86 0.10
CA LEU A 76 1.22 7.61 0.76
C LEU A 76 2.05 7.81 2.04
N PRO A 77 1.70 7.14 3.15
CA PRO A 77 2.44 7.22 4.40
C PRO A 77 3.77 6.47 4.33
N GLU A 78 4.66 6.76 5.28
CA GLU A 78 5.91 6.03 5.48
C GLU A 78 5.61 4.54 5.72
N GLY A 79 6.41 3.66 5.09
CA GLY A 79 6.17 2.21 5.06
C GLY A 79 5.22 1.74 3.95
N SER A 80 5.06 2.51 2.87
CA SER A 80 4.38 2.04 1.68
C SER A 80 5.19 2.30 0.41
N HIS A 81 5.33 1.27 -0.42
CA HIS A 81 6.16 1.26 -1.61
C HIS A 81 5.31 1.03 -2.85
N ILE A 82 5.30 1.99 -3.78
CA ILE A 82 4.66 1.81 -5.09
C ILE A 82 5.69 1.33 -6.10
N MET A 83 5.39 0.22 -6.77
CA MET A 83 6.15 -0.25 -7.92
C MET A 83 5.23 -0.56 -9.09
N VAL A 84 5.55 0.02 -10.25
CA VAL A 84 4.91 -0.34 -11.52
C VAL A 84 5.76 -1.43 -12.15
N ALA A 85 5.20 -2.63 -12.26
CA ALA A 85 5.92 -3.80 -12.77
C ALA A 85 5.13 -4.49 -13.88
N LYS A 86 5.86 -5.14 -14.79
CA LYS A 86 5.25 -5.98 -15.83
C LYS A 86 4.57 -7.19 -15.19
N ASN A 87 3.36 -7.51 -15.64
CA ASN A 87 2.55 -8.61 -15.09
C ASN A 87 3.29 -9.96 -15.06
N THR A 88 4.02 -10.29 -16.13
CA THR A 88 4.81 -11.54 -16.17
C THR A 88 5.97 -11.56 -15.17
N LEU A 89 6.51 -10.40 -14.79
CA LEU A 89 7.56 -10.32 -13.78
C LEU A 89 6.98 -10.50 -12.39
N LEU A 90 5.83 -9.86 -12.14
CA LEU A 90 5.11 -10.04 -10.88
C LEU A 90 4.73 -11.51 -10.66
N ARG A 91 4.15 -12.19 -11.64
CA ARG A 91 3.81 -13.62 -11.52
C ARG A 91 5.00 -14.46 -11.04
N LYS A 92 6.18 -14.24 -11.62
CA LYS A 92 7.44 -14.92 -11.23
C LYS A 92 8.01 -14.51 -9.88
N ALA A 93 7.66 -13.31 -9.41
CA ALA A 93 8.05 -12.84 -8.08
C ALA A 93 7.11 -13.37 -6.99
N LEU A 94 5.84 -13.61 -7.33
CA LEU A 94 4.82 -14.11 -6.41
C LEU A 94 4.81 -15.63 -6.27
N GLU A 95 5.27 -16.37 -7.30
CA GLU A 95 5.48 -17.82 -7.24
C GLU A 95 6.33 -18.20 -6.01
N GLY A 96 5.74 -18.93 -5.05
CA GLY A 96 6.39 -19.32 -3.80
C GLY A 96 6.27 -18.34 -2.62
N THR A 97 5.47 -17.27 -2.75
CA THR A 97 5.14 -16.35 -1.64
C THR A 97 3.70 -16.52 -1.19
N ALA A 98 3.34 -15.99 -0.02
CA ALA A 98 1.96 -16.00 0.46
C ALA A 98 0.97 -15.27 -0.49
N PHE A 99 1.46 -14.46 -1.44
CA PHE A 99 0.66 -13.60 -2.30
C PHE A 99 0.35 -14.20 -3.68
N GLU A 100 0.52 -15.52 -3.88
CA GLU A 100 0.13 -16.22 -5.11
C GLU A 100 -1.27 -15.90 -5.66
N PRO A 101 -2.35 -15.79 -4.84
CA PRO A 101 -3.68 -15.54 -5.41
C PRO A 101 -3.83 -14.14 -6.03
N LEU A 102 -2.89 -13.22 -5.78
CA LEU A 102 -2.86 -11.91 -6.43
C LEU A 102 -2.47 -12.01 -7.93
N SER A 103 -1.84 -13.11 -8.33
CA SER A 103 -1.39 -13.35 -9.71
C SER A 103 -2.54 -13.36 -10.72
N GLU A 104 -3.74 -13.80 -10.32
CA GLU A 104 -4.94 -13.85 -11.18
C GLU A 104 -5.45 -12.45 -11.52
N CYS A 105 -5.25 -11.49 -10.63
CA CYS A 105 -5.62 -10.08 -10.83
C CYS A 105 -4.60 -9.28 -11.64
N SER A 106 -3.50 -9.90 -12.08
CA SER A 106 -2.45 -9.21 -12.81
C SER A 106 -2.79 -8.93 -14.29
N THR A 107 -4.06 -8.83 -14.68
CA THR A 107 -4.49 -8.53 -16.05
C THR A 107 -4.62 -7.01 -16.30
N GLY A 108 -4.06 -6.52 -17.40
CA GLY A 108 -4.14 -5.10 -17.78
C GLY A 108 -2.93 -4.26 -17.34
N MET A 109 -3.13 -2.96 -17.21
CA MET A 109 -2.11 -2.03 -16.72
C MET A 109 -2.15 -2.06 -15.19
N ASN A 110 -1.10 -2.53 -14.52
CA ASN A 110 -1.10 -2.65 -13.06
C ASN A 110 0.03 -1.87 -12.40
N ALA A 111 -0.30 -1.13 -11.35
CA ALA A 111 0.62 -0.67 -10.32
C ALA A 111 0.41 -1.50 -9.06
N TRP A 112 1.50 -1.82 -8.38
CA TRP A 112 1.49 -2.57 -7.14
C TRP A 112 1.92 -1.65 -6.00
N VAL A 113 1.19 -1.73 -4.90
CA VAL A 113 1.54 -1.04 -3.66
C VAL A 113 1.77 -2.10 -2.61
N PHE A 114 3.00 -2.15 -2.13
CA PHE A 114 3.42 -2.95 -0.99
C PHE A 114 3.24 -2.06 0.24
N VAL A 115 2.51 -2.56 1.23
CA VAL A 115 2.22 -1.83 2.46
C VAL A 115 2.71 -2.66 3.62
N ASP A 116 3.51 -2.00 4.44
CA ASP A 116 4.05 -2.59 5.66
C ASP A 116 3.03 -2.35 6.80
N GLU A 117 3.45 -1.69 7.88
CA GLU A 117 2.63 -1.56 9.10
C GLU A 117 1.35 -0.69 8.95
N ASN A 118 1.25 0.12 7.89
CA ASN A 118 0.25 1.19 7.72
C ASN A 118 -0.82 0.87 6.68
N VAL A 119 -1.50 -0.28 6.82
CA VAL A 119 -2.51 -0.79 5.86
C VAL A 119 -3.70 0.18 5.68
N ALA A 120 -4.33 0.57 6.78
CA ALA A 120 -5.54 1.41 6.75
C ALA A 120 -5.36 2.84 6.20
N PRO A 121 -4.36 3.63 6.65
CA PRO A 121 -4.18 4.98 6.12
C PRO A 121 -3.81 4.94 4.63
N THR A 122 -3.06 3.92 4.19
CA THR A 122 -2.73 3.71 2.79
C THR A 122 -3.98 3.46 1.96
N MET A 123 -4.85 2.52 2.37
CA MET A 123 -6.08 2.22 1.64
C MET A 123 -7.06 3.41 1.60
N LYS A 124 -7.15 4.19 2.69
CA LYS A 124 -7.94 5.44 2.73
C LYS A 124 -7.39 6.49 1.77
N ALA A 125 -6.08 6.73 1.80
CA ALA A 125 -5.42 7.67 0.90
C ALA A 125 -5.66 7.27 -0.56
N VAL A 126 -5.52 5.98 -0.88
CA VAL A 126 -5.73 5.52 -2.24
C VAL A 126 -7.18 5.67 -2.67
N LYS A 127 -8.17 5.26 -1.86
CA LYS A 127 -9.59 5.45 -2.21
C LYS A 127 -9.98 6.92 -2.35
N ALA A 128 -9.44 7.80 -1.49
CA ALA A 128 -9.66 9.24 -1.61
C ALA A 128 -9.15 9.75 -2.97
N LEU A 129 -7.97 9.31 -3.39
CA LEU A 129 -7.38 9.69 -4.67
C LEU A 129 -8.13 9.06 -5.86
N THR A 130 -8.53 7.80 -5.78
CA THR A 130 -9.39 7.15 -6.79
C THR A 130 -10.70 7.91 -6.97
N LYS A 131 -11.34 8.38 -5.88
CA LYS A 131 -12.55 9.21 -5.97
C LYS A 131 -12.28 10.56 -6.66
N VAL A 132 -11.16 11.21 -6.36
CA VAL A 132 -10.79 12.49 -6.99
C VAL A 132 -10.52 12.29 -8.48
N TRP A 133 -9.83 11.22 -8.86
CA TRP A 133 -9.48 10.94 -10.25
C TRP A 133 -10.66 10.46 -11.09
N ASN A 134 -11.56 9.66 -10.51
CA ASN A 134 -12.80 9.28 -11.18
C ASN A 134 -13.69 10.50 -11.47
N LYS A 135 -13.75 11.48 -10.54
CA LYS A 135 -14.41 12.77 -10.77
C LYS A 135 -13.73 13.61 -11.85
N ALA A 136 -12.41 13.49 -11.98
CA ALA A 136 -11.63 14.15 -13.03
C ALA A 136 -11.64 13.39 -14.37
N GLY A 137 -12.46 12.33 -14.52
CA GLY A 137 -12.59 11.55 -15.75
C GLY A 137 -11.42 10.60 -16.04
N LYS A 138 -10.56 10.32 -15.05
CA LYS A 138 -9.45 9.37 -15.18
C LYS A 138 -9.89 8.01 -14.65
N GLU A 139 -9.72 6.97 -15.47
CA GLU A 139 -10.09 5.60 -15.10
C GLU A 139 -9.03 5.01 -14.16
N VAL A 140 -9.33 5.01 -12.86
CA VAL A 140 -8.54 4.31 -11.85
C VAL A 140 -9.45 3.25 -11.21
N ALA A 141 -9.13 1.99 -11.46
CA ALA A 141 -9.84 0.86 -10.91
C ALA A 141 -8.95 0.10 -9.92
N PHE A 142 -9.52 -0.27 -8.78
CA PHE A 142 -8.87 -1.17 -7.85
C PHE A 142 -9.07 -2.60 -8.34
N THR A 143 -8.00 -3.36 -8.52
CA THR A 143 -8.10 -4.72 -9.06
C THR A 143 -8.29 -5.74 -7.94
N GLY A 144 -7.60 -5.54 -6.81
CA GLY A 144 -7.69 -6.40 -5.63
C GLY A 144 -6.52 -6.17 -4.68
N ALA A 145 -6.63 -6.68 -3.46
CA ALA A 145 -5.50 -6.76 -2.54
C ALA A 145 -5.36 -8.17 -1.97
N CYS A 146 -4.16 -8.53 -1.53
CA CYS A 146 -3.91 -9.76 -0.82
C CYS A 146 -3.29 -9.43 0.54
N MET A 147 -3.88 -9.99 1.59
CA MET A 147 -3.46 -9.84 2.99
C MET A 147 -3.30 -11.23 3.58
N ASP A 148 -2.11 -11.56 4.08
CA ASP A 148 -1.80 -12.86 4.70
C ASP A 148 -2.30 -14.08 3.90
N GLY A 149 -2.14 -14.04 2.57
CA GLY A 149 -2.58 -15.09 1.65
C GLY A 149 -4.08 -15.17 1.37
N GLN A 150 -4.88 -14.30 1.97
CA GLN A 150 -6.28 -14.13 1.60
C GLN A 150 -6.42 -13.07 0.51
N PHE A 151 -7.09 -13.45 -0.58
CA PHE A 151 -7.41 -12.53 -1.66
C PHE A 151 -8.69 -11.75 -1.38
N ILE A 152 -8.58 -10.42 -1.46
CA ILE A 152 -9.66 -9.47 -1.24
C ILE A 152 -9.97 -8.77 -2.57
N ALA A 153 -11.12 -9.13 -3.14
CA ALA A 153 -11.62 -8.54 -4.37
C ALA A 153 -12.03 -7.07 -4.17
N ALA A 154 -12.11 -6.32 -5.29
CA ALA A 154 -12.40 -4.89 -5.29
C ALA A 154 -13.73 -4.46 -4.66
N ASN A 155 -14.67 -5.38 -4.50
CA ASN A 155 -15.95 -5.11 -3.84
C ASN A 155 -15.83 -5.07 -2.31
N LYS A 156 -14.72 -5.56 -1.73
CA LYS A 156 -14.50 -5.68 -0.27
C LYS A 156 -13.40 -4.74 0.23
N ILE A 157 -13.36 -3.49 -0.25
CA ILE A 157 -12.39 -2.48 0.21
C ILE A 157 -12.79 -1.89 1.58
N GLU A 158 -14.10 -1.87 1.90
CA GLU A 158 -14.63 -1.33 3.16
C GLU A 158 -14.00 -1.93 4.45
N PRO A 159 -13.78 -3.25 4.58
CA PRO A 159 -13.09 -3.80 5.74
C PRO A 159 -11.62 -3.34 5.85
N LEU A 160 -10.94 -3.10 4.73
CA LEU A 160 -9.56 -2.60 4.73
C LEU A 160 -9.47 -1.14 5.18
N GLU A 161 -10.53 -0.35 4.96
CA GLU A 161 -10.61 1.04 5.42
C GLU A 161 -10.88 1.15 6.92
N ASN A 162 -11.67 0.23 7.47
CA ASN A 162 -12.08 0.26 8.86
C ASN A 162 -11.02 -0.29 9.81
N LEU A 163 -9.93 -0.86 9.27
CA LEU A 163 -8.84 -1.33 10.08
C LEU A 163 -8.21 -0.12 10.82
N PRO A 164 -8.09 -0.16 12.16
CA PRO A 164 -7.40 0.90 12.91
C PRO A 164 -5.87 0.78 12.72
N THR A 165 -5.14 1.87 12.99
CA THR A 165 -3.66 1.82 13.05
C THR A 165 -3.20 0.90 14.20
N LYS A 166 -1.94 0.47 14.22
CA LYS A 166 -1.40 -0.42 15.27
C LYS A 166 -1.63 0.12 16.69
N ILE A 167 -1.35 1.40 16.92
CA ILE A 167 -1.56 2.08 18.21
C ILE A 167 -3.06 2.11 18.56
N ASP A 168 -3.91 2.42 17.59
CA ASP A 168 -5.36 2.44 17.78
C ASP A 168 -5.92 1.04 18.04
N LEU A 169 -5.37 0.01 17.39
CA LEU A 169 -5.77 -1.39 17.56
C LEU A 169 -5.40 -1.87 18.96
N ILE A 170 -4.16 -1.64 19.39
CA ILE A 170 -3.69 -1.94 20.75
C ILE A 170 -4.57 -1.22 21.77
N THR A 171 -4.90 0.05 21.52
CA THR A 171 -5.75 0.85 22.39
C THR A 171 -7.18 0.31 22.45
N LYS A 172 -7.78 -0.08 21.31
CA LYS A 172 -9.12 -0.69 21.28
C LYS A 172 -9.15 -2.01 22.06
N ILE A 173 -8.12 -2.85 21.93
CA ILE A 173 -8.02 -4.10 22.69
C ILE A 173 -7.85 -3.80 24.19
N ALA A 174 -6.95 -2.89 24.56
CA ALA A 174 -6.73 -2.49 25.95
C ALA A 174 -7.99 -1.88 26.59
N VAL A 175 -8.71 -1.04 25.84
CA VAL A 175 -10.01 -0.49 26.24
C VAL A 175 -11.03 -1.61 26.38
N GLY A 176 -11.10 -2.56 25.45
CA GLY A 176 -11.99 -3.72 25.52
C GLY A 176 -11.77 -4.54 26.80
N ILE A 177 -10.52 -4.83 27.15
CA ILE A 177 -10.15 -5.55 28.37
C ILE A 177 -10.56 -4.74 29.62
N LYS A 178 -10.28 -3.43 29.66
CA LYS A 178 -10.68 -2.56 30.77
C LYS A 178 -12.20 -2.39 30.88
N GLN A 179 -12.93 -2.43 29.77
CA GLN A 179 -14.37 -2.24 29.76
C GLN A 179 -15.13 -3.36 30.48
N VAL A 180 -14.64 -4.60 30.48
CA VAL A 180 -15.33 -5.73 31.14
C VAL A 180 -15.53 -5.48 32.65
N PRO A 181 -14.47 -5.24 33.45
CA PRO A 181 -14.63 -4.95 34.88
C PRO A 181 -15.34 -3.61 35.12
N THR A 182 -15.12 -2.58 34.29
CA THR A 182 -15.83 -1.30 34.44
C THR A 182 -17.34 -1.45 34.19
N LYS A 183 -17.76 -2.24 33.20
CA LYS A 183 -19.19 -2.50 32.93
C LYS A 183 -19.84 -3.26 34.09
N LEU A 184 -19.15 -4.23 34.69
CA LEU A 184 -19.64 -4.95 35.85
C LEU A 184 -19.80 -4.03 37.06
N ALA A 185 -18.77 -3.27 37.42
CA ALA A 185 -18.83 -2.31 38.52
C ALA A 185 -19.91 -1.24 38.32
N ARG A 186 -20.07 -0.75 37.08
CA ARG A 186 -21.10 0.23 36.71
C ARG A 186 -22.50 -0.38 36.74
N GLY A 187 -22.67 -1.66 36.38
CA GLY A 187 -23.95 -2.37 36.49
C GLY A 187 -24.42 -2.46 37.93
N THR A 188 -23.54 -2.89 38.84
CA THR A 188 -23.85 -2.99 40.27
C THR A 188 -24.15 -1.63 40.89
N LYS A 189 -23.31 -0.62 40.58
CA LYS A 189 -23.50 0.75 41.08
C LYS A 189 -24.74 1.43 40.48
N GLY A 190 -25.10 1.12 39.25
CA GLY A 190 -26.28 1.64 38.57
C GLY A 190 -27.58 1.23 39.25
N ASN A 191 -27.68 -0.02 39.71
CA ASN A 191 -28.84 -0.51 40.44
C ASN A 191 -28.97 0.16 41.82
N ALA A 192 -27.86 0.28 42.55
CA ALA A 192 -27.82 0.97 43.85
C ALA A 192 -28.19 2.47 43.70
N ASN A 193 -27.67 3.14 42.68
CA ASN A 193 -27.99 4.55 42.44
C ASN A 193 -29.46 4.75 42.05
N LYS A 194 -30.06 3.87 41.23
CA LYS A 194 -31.49 3.96 40.88
C LYS A 194 -32.39 3.86 42.10
N LEU A 195 -32.06 2.98 43.05
CA LEU A 195 -32.77 2.88 44.33
C LEU A 195 -32.57 4.15 45.18
N GLY A 196 -31.35 4.70 45.23
CA GLY A 196 -31.08 5.97 45.91
C GLY A 196 -31.82 7.16 45.29
N TYR A 197 -31.91 7.24 43.96
CA TYR A 197 -32.70 8.25 43.26
C TYR A 197 -34.20 8.07 43.48
N ALA A 198 -34.71 6.84 43.54
CA ALA A 198 -36.12 6.59 43.85
C ALA A 198 -36.45 7.00 45.30
N ALA A 199 -35.60 6.66 46.27
CA ALA A 199 -35.76 7.09 47.65
C ALA A 199 -35.69 8.62 47.80
N LYS A 200 -34.78 9.27 47.07
CA LYS A 200 -34.69 10.74 47.03
C LYS A 200 -35.91 11.37 46.35
N ALA A 201 -36.44 10.78 45.28
CA ALA A 201 -37.64 11.26 44.59
C ALA A 201 -38.91 11.11 45.45
N ILE A 202 -38.98 10.06 46.29
CA ILE A 202 -40.03 9.90 47.30
C ILE A 202 -39.88 10.94 48.42
N ALA A 203 -38.64 11.24 48.83
CA ALA A 203 -38.35 12.23 49.88
C ALA A 203 -38.53 13.69 49.43
N GLU A 204 -38.29 14.01 48.15
CA GLU A 204 -38.49 15.35 47.57
C GLU A 204 -39.96 15.64 47.20
N GLY A 205 -40.87 14.67 47.40
CA GLY A 205 -42.31 14.95 47.40
C GLY A 205 -42.89 15.41 46.06
N LYS A 206 -42.60 14.69 44.96
CA LYS A 206 -43.45 14.79 43.76
C LYS A 206 -44.81 14.13 44.02
N SER A 207 -45.64 14.97 44.60
CA SER A 207 -47.05 14.88 44.90
C SER A 207 -47.88 14.96 43.60
N ASP A 208 -47.73 13.99 42.70
CA ASP A 208 -48.58 13.90 41.49
C ASP A 208 -49.39 12.58 41.43
N LEU A 209 -49.47 11.81 42.51
CA LEU A 209 -50.27 10.57 42.59
C LEU A 209 -51.29 10.55 43.74
N ILE A 210 -51.58 11.69 44.37
CA ILE A 210 -52.69 11.84 45.34
C ILE A 210 -53.88 12.62 44.74
N GLN A 211 -53.90 12.90 43.43
CA GLN A 211 -55.12 13.33 42.74
C GLN A 211 -55.29 12.64 41.38
N ALA A 212 -55.78 11.40 41.41
CA ALA A 212 -56.80 10.82 40.51
C ALA A 212 -56.98 9.32 40.82
#